data_AF-A0A7S0FF75-F1
#
_entry.id   AF-A0A7S0FF75-F1
#
_cell.length_a   1.000
_cell.length_b   1.000
_cell.length_c   1.000
_cell.angle_alpha   90.00
_cell.angle_beta   90.00
_cell.angle_gamma   90.00
#
_symmetry.space_group_name_H-M   'P 1'
#
loop_
_entity.id
_entity.type
_entity.pdbx_description
1 polymer ?
#
loop_
_entity_poly.entity_id
_entity_poly.type
_entity_poly.pdbx_seq_one_letter_code
_entity_poly.pdbx_strand_id
1 'polypeptide(L)'
;GLALGITTQHPRDLAVELPETADQVSPSWLVGYDGATWDGATGIWGFSSWSSSGLAVGDVVQLRASSEGAVHILVNGTVQAVHPMQIPATAQLFALVDLQGGIAGVSLVPPDEVPHGQIRQAGASATPTLMRGFCQTVAGR
;
A
#
# COMPACT_ATOMS: atom_id res chain seq x y z
N GLY A 1 3.67 -13.41 -3.73
CA GLY A 1 2.42 -12.68 -3.50
C GLY A 1 2.20 -11.68 -4.61
N LEU A 2 1.24 -10.79 -4.42
CA LEU A 2 1.01 -9.62 -5.27
C LEU A 2 1.60 -8.39 -4.59
N ALA A 3 2.35 -7.57 -5.32
CA ALA A 3 2.60 -6.18 -4.93
C ALA A 3 2.05 -5.24 -5.99
N LEU A 4 1.42 -4.16 -5.52
CA LEU A 4 1.03 -3.04 -6.35
C LEU A 4 2.00 -1.90 -6.10
N GLY A 5 2.32 -1.19 -7.16
CA GLY A 5 3.19 -0.05 -7.06
C GLY A 5 2.96 1.01 -8.11
N ILE A 6 3.76 2.05 -8.00
CA ILE A 6 3.82 3.14 -8.95
C ILE A 6 5.27 3.55 -9.21
N THR A 7 5.52 4.13 -10.37
CA THR A 7 6.79 4.73 -10.76
C THR A 7 6.55 6.02 -11.54
N THR A 8 7.54 6.90 -11.56
CA THR A 8 7.58 8.04 -12.49
C THR A 8 8.19 7.67 -13.85
N GLN A 9 8.74 6.46 -14.00
CA GLN A 9 9.28 5.98 -15.27
C GLN A 9 8.16 5.64 -16.24
N HIS A 10 8.23 6.20 -17.44
CA HIS A 10 7.29 5.86 -18.49
C HIS A 10 7.53 4.39 -18.93
N PRO A 11 6.50 3.56 -19.13
CA PRO A 11 6.67 2.14 -19.47
C PRO A 11 7.50 1.88 -20.74
N ARG A 12 7.54 2.83 -21.67
CA ARG A 12 8.38 2.75 -22.89
C ARG A 12 9.86 3.03 -22.64
N ASP A 13 10.20 3.62 -21.50
CA ASP A 13 11.57 3.97 -21.13
C ASP A 13 12.20 2.88 -20.24
N LEU A 14 11.40 1.90 -19.79
CA LEU A 14 11.89 0.71 -19.12
C LEU A 14 12.77 -0.09 -20.09
N ALA A 15 13.84 -0.69 -19.55
CA ALA A 15 14.76 -1.50 -20.34
C ALA A 15 14.04 -2.64 -21.07
N VAL A 16 14.64 -3.11 -22.17
CA VAL A 16 14.12 -4.23 -22.98
C VAL A 16 13.90 -5.48 -22.12
N GLU A 17 14.76 -5.67 -21.11
CA GLU A 17 14.58 -6.68 -20.05
C GLU A 17 14.15 -5.97 -18.77
N LEU A 18 12.97 -6.34 -18.25
CA LEU A 18 12.49 -5.87 -16.97
C LEU A 18 13.34 -6.46 -15.83
N PRO A 19 13.52 -5.72 -14.72
CA PRO A 19 14.18 -6.28 -13.55
C PRO A 19 13.40 -7.45 -12.96
N GLU A 20 14.07 -8.24 -12.11
CA GLU A 20 13.47 -9.41 -11.47
C GLU A 20 12.29 -9.04 -10.57
N THR A 21 12.40 -7.90 -9.88
CA THR A 21 11.40 -7.41 -8.94
C THR A 21 11.13 -5.93 -9.15
N ALA A 22 9.90 -5.50 -8.87
CA ALA A 22 9.46 -4.14 -9.17
C ALA A 22 10.18 -3.05 -8.36
N ASP A 23 10.81 -3.37 -7.22
CA ASP A 23 11.55 -2.41 -6.38
C ASP A 23 12.83 -1.91 -7.08
N GLN A 24 13.34 -2.69 -8.03
CA GLN A 24 14.49 -2.34 -8.84
C GLN A 24 14.15 -1.35 -9.97
N VAL A 25 12.86 -1.08 -10.24
CA VAL A 25 12.45 0.04 -11.07
C VAL A 25 12.65 1.32 -10.26
N SER A 26 13.58 2.18 -10.67
CA SER A 26 13.96 3.37 -9.89
C SER A 26 13.49 4.68 -10.56
N PRO A 27 12.70 5.53 -9.88
CA PRO A 27 12.10 5.32 -8.56
C PRO A 27 10.83 4.46 -8.64
N SER A 28 10.50 3.74 -7.58
CA SER A 28 9.23 3.02 -7.44
C SER A 28 8.72 3.04 -6.00
N TRP A 29 7.42 2.88 -5.83
CA TRP A 29 6.79 2.76 -4.51
C TRP A 29 5.85 1.56 -4.53
N LEU A 30 6.07 0.61 -3.63
CA LEU A 30 5.34 -0.66 -3.63
C LEU A 30 4.69 -0.92 -2.27
N VAL A 31 3.53 -1.58 -2.29
CA VAL A 31 2.91 -2.17 -1.11
C VAL A 31 2.35 -3.54 -1.49
N GLY A 32 2.65 -4.55 -0.67
CA GLY A 32 2.09 -5.89 -0.83
C GLY A 32 3.04 -6.98 -0.41
N TYR A 33 3.23 -7.97 -1.29
CA TYR A 33 3.94 -9.21 -0.97
C TYR A 33 3.34 -9.88 0.29
N ASP A 34 4.18 -10.16 1.27
CA ASP A 34 3.89 -10.70 2.59
C ASP A 34 3.69 -9.60 3.66
N GLY A 35 3.34 -8.37 3.23
CA GLY A 35 3.16 -7.21 4.09
C GLY A 35 4.35 -6.25 4.06
N ALA A 36 5.14 -6.29 3.00
CA ALA A 36 6.26 -5.39 2.79
C ALA A 36 5.84 -4.10 2.08
N THR A 37 6.59 -3.03 2.34
CA THR A 37 6.54 -1.78 1.59
C THR A 37 7.92 -1.41 1.07
N TRP A 38 7.97 -0.80 -0.11
CA TRP A 38 9.19 -0.22 -0.68
C TRP A 38 8.96 1.26 -0.96
N ASP A 39 9.82 2.11 -0.41
CA ASP A 39 9.85 3.54 -0.73
C ASP A 39 11.10 3.87 -1.53
N GLY A 40 10.93 4.03 -2.84
CA GLY A 40 12.02 4.36 -3.77
C GLY A 40 12.53 5.80 -3.67
N ALA A 41 11.86 6.68 -2.92
CA ALA A 41 12.43 8.00 -2.61
C ALA A 41 13.55 7.88 -1.56
N THR A 42 13.40 6.97 -0.61
CA THR A 42 14.36 6.75 0.48
C THR A 42 15.24 5.52 0.28
N GLY A 43 14.83 4.58 -0.59
CA GLY A 43 15.46 3.28 -0.76
C GLY A 43 15.27 2.35 0.43
N ILE A 44 14.18 2.52 1.20
CA ILE A 44 13.95 1.82 2.46
C ILE A 44 12.77 0.87 2.34
N TRP A 45 12.96 -0.35 2.82
CA TRP A 45 11.89 -1.32 3.05
C TRP A 45 11.19 -1.05 4.38
N GLY A 46 9.88 -1.23 4.40
CA GLY A 46 9.05 -1.12 5.59
C GLY A 46 7.99 -2.23 5.66
N PHE A 47 7.04 -2.04 6.57
CA PHE A 47 5.98 -3.00 6.84
C PHE A 47 4.60 -2.36 6.67
N SER A 48 3.67 -3.16 6.18
CA SER A 48 2.27 -2.83 5.99
C SER A 48 1.40 -3.69 6.89
N SER A 49 0.32 -3.08 7.42
CA SER A 49 -0.75 -3.82 8.08
C SER A 49 -1.55 -4.71 7.13
N TRP A 50 -1.41 -4.49 5.82
CA TRP A 50 -2.04 -5.27 4.76
C TRP A 50 -1.01 -6.08 3.97
N SER A 51 -1.34 -7.34 3.68
CA SER A 51 -0.58 -8.22 2.77
C SER A 51 -1.51 -8.91 1.77
N SER A 52 -0.93 -9.46 0.70
CA SER A 52 -1.68 -10.10 -0.38
C SER A 52 -2.18 -11.51 -0.06
N SER A 53 -1.81 -12.09 1.09
CA SER A 53 -2.09 -13.49 1.42
C SER A 53 -3.57 -13.81 1.66
N GLY A 54 -4.38 -12.79 1.99
CA GLY A 54 -5.81 -12.93 2.23
C GLY A 54 -6.70 -12.77 1.00
N LEU A 55 -6.12 -12.54 -0.19
CA LEU A 55 -6.90 -12.30 -1.42
C LEU A 55 -7.48 -13.59 -2.00
N ALA A 56 -8.70 -13.49 -2.52
CA ALA A 56 -9.38 -14.53 -3.28
C ALA A 56 -9.64 -14.10 -4.73
N VAL A 57 -9.90 -15.09 -5.60
CA VAL A 57 -10.31 -14.82 -6.98
C VAL A 57 -11.58 -13.96 -6.98
N GLY A 58 -11.53 -12.84 -7.69
CA GLY A 58 -12.62 -11.86 -7.76
C GLY A 58 -12.44 -10.65 -6.87
N ASP A 59 -11.48 -10.65 -5.92
CA ASP A 59 -11.14 -9.45 -5.15
C ASP A 59 -10.54 -8.36 -6.04
N VAL A 60 -11.01 -7.13 -5.84
CA VAL A 60 -10.50 -5.93 -6.54
C VAL A 60 -9.57 -5.18 -5.61
N VAL A 61 -8.27 -5.20 -5.92
CA VAL A 61 -7.25 -4.44 -5.19
C VAL A 61 -6.93 -3.15 -5.94
N GLN A 62 -6.81 -2.05 -5.23
CA GLN A 62 -6.49 -0.74 -5.77
C GLN A 62 -5.32 -0.13 -5.02
N LEU A 63 -4.44 0.53 -5.76
CA LEU A 63 -3.43 1.44 -5.23
C LEU A 63 -3.78 2.85 -5.70
N ARG A 64 -3.90 3.80 -4.77
CA ARG A 64 -4.11 5.22 -5.08
C ARG A 64 -2.99 6.06 -4.49
N ALA A 65 -2.35 6.87 -5.33
CA ALA A 65 -1.46 7.93 -4.87
C ALA A 65 -2.31 9.15 -4.46
N SER A 66 -2.04 9.71 -3.28
CA SER A 66 -2.68 10.93 -2.81
C SER A 66 -1.86 12.18 -3.13
N SER A 67 -2.49 13.36 -3.09
CA SER A 67 -1.81 14.65 -3.26
C SER A 67 -0.79 14.95 -2.16
N GLU A 68 -0.91 14.31 -1.01
CA GLU A 68 0.00 14.41 0.14
C GLU A 68 1.21 13.49 0.00
N GLY A 69 1.32 12.75 -1.11
CA GLY A 69 2.43 11.85 -1.38
C GLY A 69 2.32 10.50 -0.65
N ALA A 70 1.10 10.04 -0.37
CA ALA A 70 0.84 8.76 0.29
C ALA A 70 0.28 7.70 -0.68
N VAL A 71 0.59 6.43 -0.42
CA VAL A 71 -0.05 5.27 -1.05
C VAL A 71 -1.23 4.81 -0.20
N HIS A 72 -2.40 4.66 -0.81
CA HIS A 72 -3.57 4.05 -0.21
C HIS A 72 -3.83 2.70 -0.87
N ILE A 73 -3.92 1.64 -0.08
CA ILE A 73 -4.34 0.31 -0.54
C ILE A 73 -5.80 0.08 -0.17
N LEU A 74 -6.59 -0.30 -1.17
CA LEU A 74 -7.99 -0.65 -1.00
C LEU A 74 -8.25 -2.06 -1.52
N VAL A 75 -9.10 -2.80 -0.83
CA VAL A 75 -9.61 -4.11 -1.27
C VAL A 75 -11.13 -4.02 -1.29
N ASN A 76 -11.73 -4.30 -2.45
CA ASN A 76 -13.18 -4.21 -2.67
C ASN A 76 -13.75 -2.84 -2.24
N GLY A 77 -12.99 -1.77 -2.52
CA GLY A 77 -13.31 -0.40 -2.12
C GLY A 77 -12.98 -0.05 -0.67
N THR A 78 -12.66 -1.00 0.21
CA THR A 78 -12.34 -0.66 1.62
C THR A 78 -10.85 -0.38 1.77
N VAL A 79 -10.51 0.79 2.35
CA VAL A 79 -9.11 1.13 2.68
C VAL A 79 -8.56 0.14 3.70
N GLN A 80 -7.45 -0.50 3.37
CA GLN A 80 -6.77 -1.48 4.23
C GLN A 80 -5.47 -0.93 4.84
N ALA A 81 -4.77 -0.05 4.12
CA ALA A 81 -3.53 0.55 4.57
C ALA A 81 -3.28 1.91 3.91
N VAL A 82 -2.56 2.79 4.61
CA VAL A 82 -2.10 4.09 4.11
C VAL A 82 -0.64 4.26 4.49
N HIS A 83 0.19 4.63 3.52
CA HIS A 83 1.64 4.76 3.68
C HIS A 83 2.13 6.10 3.16
N PRO A 84 2.59 7.02 4.03
CA PRO A 84 3.29 8.22 3.60
C PRO A 84 4.64 7.83 2.97
N MET A 85 4.82 8.13 1.69
CA MET A 85 5.96 7.64 0.89
C MET A 85 6.60 8.73 0.02
N GLN A 86 6.28 10.00 0.28
CA GLN A 86 6.86 11.15 -0.41
C GLN A 86 6.70 11.08 -1.95
N ILE A 87 5.59 10.51 -2.42
CA ILE A 87 5.32 10.38 -3.86
C ILE A 87 5.22 11.79 -4.47
N PRO A 88 5.91 12.07 -5.58
CA PRO A 88 5.83 13.38 -6.23
C PRO A 88 4.40 13.68 -6.75
N ALA A 89 3.72 14.64 -6.12
CA ALA A 89 2.31 14.96 -6.43
C ALA A 89 2.05 15.50 -7.84
N THR A 90 3.08 16.06 -8.49
CA THR A 90 2.97 16.66 -9.84
C THR A 90 3.57 15.80 -10.93
N ALA A 91 4.20 14.67 -10.58
CA ALA A 91 4.77 13.78 -11.58
C ALA A 91 3.67 12.96 -12.26
N GLN A 92 3.89 12.63 -13.53
CA GLN A 92 3.13 11.58 -14.17
C GLN A 92 3.51 10.24 -13.52
N LEU A 93 2.51 9.46 -13.15
CA LEU A 93 2.68 8.18 -12.48
C LEU A 93 2.22 7.05 -13.40
N PHE A 94 2.92 5.92 -13.31
CA PHE A 94 2.62 4.70 -14.03
C PHE A 94 2.54 3.55 -13.05
N ALA A 95 1.59 2.64 -13.28
CA ALA A 95 1.37 1.50 -12.39
C ALA A 95 2.47 0.44 -12.58
N LEU A 96 2.86 -0.17 -11.47
CA LEU A 96 3.65 -1.40 -11.40
C LEU A 96 2.79 -2.49 -10.77
N VAL A 97 2.87 -3.69 -11.34
CA VAL A 97 2.23 -4.89 -10.80
C VAL A 97 3.29 -5.98 -10.79
N ASP A 98 3.61 -6.47 -9.60
CA ASP A 98 4.58 -7.55 -9.40
C ASP A 98 3.83 -8.81 -8.94
N LEU A 99 3.94 -9.87 -9.74
CA LEU A 99 3.32 -11.16 -9.48
C LEU A 99 4.41 -12.18 -9.17
N GLN A 100 4.44 -12.64 -7.92
CA GLN A 100 5.38 -13.68 -7.48
C GLN A 100 4.66 -14.85 -6.83
N GLY A 101 5.20 -16.05 -7.00
CA GLY A 101 4.69 -17.26 -6.34
C GLY A 101 3.28 -17.66 -6.80
N GLY A 102 2.36 -17.87 -5.85
CA GLY A 102 1.06 -18.53 -6.08
C GLY A 102 -0.04 -17.71 -6.77
N ILE A 103 0.22 -16.46 -7.18
CA ILE A 103 -0.77 -15.66 -7.91
C ILE A 103 -0.65 -15.99 -9.41
N ALA A 104 -1.68 -16.63 -9.98
CA ALA A 104 -1.68 -17.06 -11.37
C ALA A 104 -1.85 -15.92 -12.38
N GLY A 105 -2.49 -14.83 -11.98
CA GLY A 105 -2.72 -13.69 -12.85
C GLY A 105 -3.63 -12.63 -12.23
N VAL A 106 -3.69 -11.49 -12.89
CA VAL A 106 -4.60 -10.38 -12.57
C VAL A 106 -5.18 -9.82 -13.87
N SER A 107 -6.25 -9.04 -13.75
CA SER A 107 -6.82 -8.28 -14.87
C SER A 107 -7.04 -6.84 -14.45
N LEU A 108 -6.97 -5.92 -15.41
CA LEU A 108 -7.28 -4.52 -15.16
C LEU A 108 -8.80 -4.34 -15.17
N VAL A 109 -9.33 -3.72 -14.12
CA VAL A 109 -10.74 -3.37 -14.01
C VAL A 109 -10.95 -1.96 -14.56
N PRO A 110 -11.90 -1.75 -15.49
CA PRO A 110 -12.28 -0.43 -15.97
C PRO A 110 -12.65 0.52 -14.81
N PRO A 111 -12.30 1.82 -14.87
CA PRO A 111 -12.54 2.75 -13.77
C PRO A 111 -14.01 2.86 -13.30
N ASP A 112 -14.95 2.64 -14.21
CA ASP A 112 -16.40 2.66 -13.98
C ASP A 112 -16.93 1.41 -13.26
N GLU A 113 -16.16 0.32 -13.27
CA GLU A 113 -16.50 -0.93 -12.59
C GLU A 113 -15.83 -1.05 -11.20
N VAL A 114 -14.95 -0.10 -10.85
CA VAL A 114 -14.23 -0.11 -9.57
C VAL A 114 -15.17 0.26 -8.42
N PRO A 115 -15.34 -0.60 -7.39
CA PRO A 115 -16.12 -0.23 -6.21
C PRO A 115 -15.58 1.07 -5.59
N HIS A 116 -16.41 2.11 -5.58
CA HIS A 116 -16.06 3.38 -4.95
C HIS A 116 -16.05 3.18 -3.44
N GLY A 117 -14.85 3.05 -2.89
CA GLY A 117 -14.65 2.98 -1.47
C GLY A 117 -15.29 4.14 -0.72
N GLN A 118 -16.10 3.83 0.30
CA GLN A 118 -16.45 4.81 1.32
C GLN A 118 -15.18 5.13 2.12
N ILE A 119 -14.66 6.34 1.97
CA ILE A 119 -13.79 6.92 2.98
C ILE A 119 -14.66 7.08 4.22
N ARG A 120 -14.50 6.21 5.22
CA ARG A 120 -14.95 6.54 6.56
C ARG A 120 -14.15 7.77 6.98
N GLN A 121 -14.73 8.96 6.84
CA GLN A 121 -14.23 10.11 7.59
C GLN A 121 -14.14 9.64 9.04
N ALA A 122 -12.95 9.69 9.62
CA ALA A 122 -12.79 9.52 11.04
C ALA A 122 -13.64 10.62 11.69
N GLY A 123 -14.86 10.25 12.08
CA GLY A 123 -15.69 11.09 12.92
C GLY A 123 -14.88 11.37 14.17
N ALA A 124 -14.55 12.64 14.38
CA ALA A 124 -13.99 13.10 15.63
C ALA A 124 -14.97 12.73 16.75
N SER A 125 -14.71 11.61 17.41
CA SER A 125 -15.26 11.30 18.72
C SER A 125 -14.08 11.01 19.63
N ALA A 126 -13.42 12.09 20.04
CA ALA A 126 -12.54 12.05 21.20
C ALA A 126 -13.43 11.76 22.42
N THR A 127 -13.58 10.48 22.75
CA THR A 127 -13.95 10.10 24.11
C THR A 127 -12.64 9.94 24.86
N PRO A 128 -12.34 10.74 25.90
CA PRO A 128 -11.13 10.53 26.68
C PRO A 128 -11.27 9.20 27.42
N THR A 129 -10.47 8.21 27.05
CA THR A 129 -10.33 6.99 27.85
C THR A 129 -9.64 7.38 29.15
N LEU A 130 -10.43 7.38 30.22
CA LEU A 130 -10.00 7.55 31.59
C LEU A 130 -8.94 6.48 31.93
N MET A 131 -7.69 6.90 32.11
CA MET A 131 -6.61 6.04 32.58
C MET A 131 -6.82 5.76 34.08
N ARG A 132 -7.03 4.49 34.45
CA ARG A 132 -7.01 4.04 35.85
C ARG A 132 -6.14 2.79 36.01
N GLY A 133 -5.08 2.94 36.80
CA GLY A 133 -4.41 1.94 37.66
C GLY A 133 -3.93 0.64 36.99
N PHE A 134 -2.73 0.13 37.21
CA PHE A 134 -2.08 -0.01 38.51
C PHE A 134 -0.55 -0.10 38.33
N CYS A 135 0.18 0.68 39.10
CA CYS A 135 1.59 0.42 39.43
C CYS A 135 1.58 -0.42 40.72
N GLN A 136 2.05 -1.66 40.68
CA GLN A 136 2.36 -2.42 41.88
C GLN A 136 3.73 -1.96 42.40
N THR A 137 3.74 -1.29 43.55
CA THR A 137 4.97 -1.14 44.34
C THR A 137 4.93 -2.15 45.47
N VAL A 138 5.84 -3.13 45.41
CA VAL A 138 6.20 -4.00 46.52
C VAL A 138 7.19 -3.24 47.39
N ALA A 139 6.88 -3.04 48.68
CA ALA A 139 7.88 -2.95 49.75
C ALA A 139 7.20 -2.89 51.12
N GLY A 140 7.43 -3.91 51.94
CA GLY A 140 7.17 -3.90 53.38
C GLY A 140 7.88 -5.07 54.04
N ARG A 141 8.95 -4.79 54.78
CA ARG A 141 9.40 -5.58 55.93
C ARG A 141 9.07 -4.76 57.16
#